data_AF-A0A6P0N1C3-F1
#
_entry.id   AF-A0A6P0N1C3-F1
#
_cell.length_a   1.000
_cell.length_b   1.000
_cell.length_c   1.000
_cell.angle_alpha   90.00
_cell.angle_beta   90.00
_cell.angle_gamma   90.00
#
_symmetry.space_group_name_H-M   'P 1'
#
loop_
_entity.id
_entity.type
_entity.pdbx_description
1 polymer ?
#
loop_
_entity_poly.entity_id
_entity_poly.type
_entity_poly.pdbx_seq_one_letter_code
_entity_poly.pdbx_strand_id
1 'polypeptide(L)'
;MTLPPGDTPLYNHPLPDIESWLKILGCEQDSNDLHCWRVDRPTWKAELCLEVEELIVRYVKSGEDGQDIQRSFKYSLSRKDIEDAVFCGP
;
A
#
# COMPACT_ATOMS: atom_id res chain seq x y z
N MET A 1 9.92 4.35 15.80
CA MET A 1 10.34 2.93 15.74
C MET A 1 11.05 2.72 14.42
N THR A 2 12.20 2.05 14.45
CA THR A 2 13.02 1.78 13.27
C THR A 2 12.30 0.73 12.44
N LEU A 3 11.67 1.15 11.35
CA LEU A 3 11.11 0.21 10.40
C LEU A 3 12.22 -0.75 9.96
N PRO A 4 11.96 -2.07 9.92
CA PRO A 4 12.92 -3.03 9.39
C PRO A 4 13.32 -2.67 7.95
N PRO A 5 14.53 -3.05 7.53
CA PRO A 5 15.08 -2.63 6.24
C PRO A 5 14.13 -3.05 5.11
N GLY A 6 13.82 -2.11 4.20
CA GLY A 6 12.85 -2.36 3.12
C GLY A 6 13.29 -3.36 2.05
N ASP A 7 14.47 -3.98 2.25
CA ASP A 7 15.05 -5.02 1.41
C ASP A 7 14.48 -6.42 1.73
N THR A 8 13.78 -6.58 2.86
CA THR A 8 13.11 -7.85 3.20
C THR A 8 11.70 -7.92 2.61
N PRO A 9 11.22 -9.14 2.27
CA PRO A 9 9.86 -9.34 1.77
C PRO A 9 8.80 -8.89 2.77
N LEU A 10 7.68 -8.34 2.28
CA LEU A 10 6.58 -7.87 3.14
C LEU A 10 6.08 -8.96 4.12
N TYR A 11 6.06 -10.24 3.71
CA TYR A 11 5.59 -11.34 4.56
C TYR A 11 6.46 -11.60 5.80
N ASN A 12 7.69 -11.11 5.78
CA ASN A 12 8.64 -11.29 6.89
C ASN A 12 8.43 -10.23 7.99
N HIS A 13 7.54 -9.27 7.75
CA HIS A 13 7.21 -8.22 8.68
C HIS A 13 5.88 -8.51 9.38
N PRO A 14 5.79 -8.28 10.70
CA PRO A 14 4.52 -8.41 11.39
C PRO A 14 3.57 -7.31 10.91
N LEU A 15 2.27 -7.62 10.86
CA LEU A 15 1.20 -6.68 10.50
C LEU A 15 1.35 -5.29 11.16
N PRO A 16 1.60 -5.15 12.48
CA PRO A 16 1.79 -3.83 13.11
C PRO A 16 2.94 -2.99 12.55
N ASP A 17 4.01 -3.62 12.05
CA ASP A 17 5.11 -2.89 11.37
C ASP A 17 4.66 -2.38 10.00
N ILE A 18 3.88 -3.17 9.26
CA ILE A 18 3.29 -2.78 7.97
C ILE A 18 2.30 -1.63 8.18
N GLU A 19 1.41 -1.71 9.16
CA GLU A 19 0.48 -0.65 9.53
C GLU A 19 1.21 0.64 9.93
N SER A 20 2.29 0.51 10.72
CA SER A 20 3.12 1.66 11.11
C SER A 20 3.82 2.28 9.90
N TRP A 21 4.31 1.46 8.99
CA TRP A 21 4.92 1.90 7.73
C TRP A 21 3.91 2.68 6.87
N LEU A 22 2.70 2.16 6.69
CA LEU A 22 1.63 2.84 5.96
C LEU A 22 1.29 4.19 6.61
N LYS A 23 1.19 4.27 7.94
CA LYS A 23 1.02 5.56 8.65
C LYS A 23 2.15 6.55 8.36
N ILE A 24 3.40 6.08 8.36
CA ILE A 24 4.58 6.92 8.08
C ILE A 24 4.55 7.46 6.64
N LEU A 25 4.01 6.69 5.70
CA LEU A 25 3.85 7.10 4.30
C LEU A 25 2.71 8.09 4.07
N GLY A 26 1.94 8.42 5.11
CA GLY A 26 0.78 9.29 5.03
C GLY A 26 -0.49 8.56 4.60
N CYS A 27 -0.54 7.23 4.72
CA CYS A 27 -1.76 6.47 4.54
C CYS A 27 -2.61 6.51 5.81
N GLU A 28 -3.92 6.60 5.64
CA GLU A 28 -4.91 6.60 6.70
C GLU A 28 -5.62 5.25 6.76
N GLN A 29 -5.62 4.62 7.92
CA GLN A 29 -6.32 3.34 8.15
C GLN A 29 -7.83 3.58 8.16
N ASP A 30 -8.59 2.72 7.47
CA ASP A 30 -10.04 2.76 7.53
C ASP A 30 -10.53 2.23 8.89
N SER A 31 -11.56 2.89 9.44
CA SER A 31 -12.11 2.52 10.75
C SER A 31 -13.09 1.34 10.67
N ASN A 32 -13.67 1.07 9.50
CA ASN A 32 -14.51 -0.11 9.28
C ASN A 32 -13.65 -1.33 8.95
N ASP A 33 -12.64 -1.14 8.10
CA ASP A 33 -11.78 -2.20 7.61
C ASP A 33 -10.33 -1.91 7.97
N LEU A 34 -9.85 -2.50 9.07
CA LEU A 34 -8.48 -2.28 9.56
C LEU A 34 -7.39 -2.69 8.56
N HIS A 35 -7.73 -3.61 7.65
CA HIS A 35 -6.87 -4.05 6.56
C HIS A 35 -6.90 -3.09 5.36
N CYS A 36 -7.89 -2.19 5.30
CA CYS A 36 -8.00 -1.15 4.28
C CYS A 36 -7.35 0.14 4.76
N TRP A 37 -6.61 0.74 3.84
CA TRP A 37 -5.87 1.96 4.03
C TRP A 37 -6.13 2.86 2.84
N ARG A 38 -6.16 4.17 3.05
CA ARG A 38 -6.32 5.15 1.98
C ARG A 38 -5.09 6.03 1.91
N VAL A 39 -4.65 6.30 0.70
CA VAL A 39 -3.60 7.27 0.41
C VAL A 39 -4.19 8.40 -0.41
N ASP A 40 -4.08 9.60 0.12
CA ASP A 40 -4.42 10.84 -0.57
C ASP A 40 -3.12 11.55 -0.94
N ARG A 41 -2.78 11.54 -2.23
CA ARG A 41 -1.72 12.38 -2.77
C ARG A 41 -2.35 13.52 -3.57
N PRO A 42 -1.69 14.69 -3.66
CA PRO A 42 -2.20 15.82 -4.43
C PRO A 42 -2.40 15.49 -5.92
N THR A 43 -1.68 14.50 -6.43
CA THR A 43 -1.69 14.08 -7.83
C THR A 43 -2.59 12.87 -8.11
N TRP A 44 -2.86 12.01 -7.11
CA TRP A 44 -3.62 10.77 -7.27
C TRP A 44 -4.12 10.26 -5.92
N LYS A 45 -5.14 9.39 -5.93
CA LYS A 45 -5.66 8.75 -4.72
C LYS A 45 -5.64 7.25 -4.91
N ALA A 46 -5.34 6.50 -3.86
CA ALA A 46 -5.49 5.06 -3.89
C ALA A 46 -5.98 4.49 -2.57
N GLU A 47 -6.50 3.28 -2.64
CA GLU A 47 -6.91 2.47 -1.52
C GLU A 47 -6.02 1.22 -1.50
N LEU A 48 -5.36 0.97 -0.38
CA LEU A 48 -4.51 -0.19 -0.17
C LEU A 48 -5.24 -1.17 0.76
N CYS A 49 -5.49 -2.38 0.31
CA CYS A 49 -6.06 -3.46 1.12
C CYS A 49 -4.99 -4.51 1.38
N LEU A 50 -4.69 -4.74 2.65
CA LEU A 50 -3.80 -5.79 3.12
C LEU A 50 -4.56 -7.12 3.11
N GLU A 51 -4.37 -7.93 2.06
CA GLU A 51 -4.94 -9.28 2.00
C GLU A 51 -4.00 -10.29 2.70
N VAL A 52 -4.37 -11.57 2.67
CA VAL A 52 -3.61 -12.64 3.36
C VAL A 52 -2.24 -12.90 2.70
N GLU A 53 -2.15 -12.82 1.37
CA GLU A 53 -0.94 -13.18 0.61
C GLU A 53 -0.40 -12.02 -0.27
N GLU A 54 -1.18 -10.97 -0.43
CA GLU A 54 -0.89 -9.86 -1.33
C GLU A 54 -1.41 -8.52 -0.80
N LEU A 55 -0.79 -7.43 -1.23
CA LEU A 55 -1.26 -6.06 -1.05
C LEU A 55 -2.02 -5.66 -2.31
N ILE A 56 -3.30 -5.39 -2.17
CA ILE A 56 -4.12 -4.84 -3.24
C ILE A 56 -4.04 -3.32 -3.17
N VAL A 57 -3.74 -2.68 -4.29
CA VAL A 57 -3.70 -1.22 -4.41
C VAL A 57 -4.63 -0.80 -5.52
N ARG A 58 -5.68 -0.07 -5.17
CA ARG A 58 -6.70 0.46 -6.08
C ARG A 58 -6.53 1.96 -6.20
N TYR A 59 -5.98 2.43 -7.31
CA TYR A 59 -5.92 3.84 -7.65
C TYR A 59 -7.27 4.34 -8.15
N VAL A 60 -7.83 5.31 -7.45
CA VAL A 60 -9.17 5.86 -7.71
C VAL A 60 -9.07 6.97 -8.75
N LYS A 61 -9.88 6.89 -9.82
CA LYS A 61 -9.90 7.85 -10.94
C LYS A 61 -8.54 8.08 -11.61
N SER A 62 -7.72 7.03 -11.71
CA SER A 62 -6.37 7.10 -12.27
C SER A 62 -6.26 6.64 -13.73
N GLY A 63 -7.30 6.02 -14.30
CA GLY A 63 -7.33 5.67 -15.72
C GLY A 63 -7.76 6.82 -16.63
N GLU A 64 -7.48 6.69 -17.94
CA GLU A 64 -7.79 7.69 -18.98
C GLU A 64 -9.29 8.05 -19.09
N ASP A 65 -10.18 7.16 -18.63
CA ASP A 65 -11.64 7.35 -18.62
C ASP A 65 -12.21 7.58 -17.19
N GLY A 66 -11.34 7.83 -16.22
CA GLY A 66 -11.72 7.92 -14.79
C GLY A 66 -11.99 6.56 -14.14
N GLN A 67 -11.56 5.47 -14.79
CA GLN A 67 -11.62 4.12 -14.24
C GLN A 67 -10.61 3.93 -13.10
N ASP A 68 -10.97 3.05 -12.16
CA ASP A 68 -10.10 2.67 -11.06
C ASP A 68 -9.07 1.62 -11.55
N ILE A 69 -7.79 1.85 -11.24
CA ILE A 69 -6.72 0.91 -11.60
C ILE A 69 -6.40 0.08 -10.36
N GLN A 70 -6.58 -1.23 -10.43
CA GLN A 70 -6.19 -2.14 -9.34
C GLN A 70 -4.91 -2.89 -9.69
N ARG A 71 -3.94 -2.88 -8.77
CA ARG A 71 -2.71 -3.67 -8.83
C ARG A 71 -2.60 -4.55 -7.61
N SER A 72 -2.13 -5.77 -7.79
CA SER A 72 -1.80 -6.66 -6.68
C SER A 72 -0.30 -6.89 -6.59
N PHE A 73 0.23 -6.76 -5.36
CA PHE A 73 1.63 -6.97 -5.06
C PHE A 73 1.76 -8.09 -4.06
N LYS A 74 2.41 -9.19 -4.44
CA LYS A 74 2.63 -10.30 -3.53
C LYS A 74 3.53 -9.87 -2.37
N TYR A 75 3.26 -10.36 -1.17
CA TYR A 75 4.11 -10.10 -0.01
C TYR A 75 5.51 -10.72 -0.11
N SER A 76 5.75 -11.57 -1.11
CA SER A 76 7.08 -12.02 -1.50
C SER A 76 7.98 -10.91 -2.07
N LEU A 77 7.40 -9.76 -2.47
CA LEU A 77 8.16 -8.59 -2.92
C LEU A 77 8.72 -7.81 -1.73
N SER A 78 9.88 -7.18 -1.94
CA SER A 78 10.51 -6.32 -0.94
C SER A 78 9.60 -5.12 -0.67
N ARG A 79 9.57 -4.67 0.59
CA ARG A 79 8.81 -3.47 0.96
C ARG A 79 9.15 -2.27 0.07
N LYS A 80 10.44 -2.12 -0.29
CA LYS A 80 10.92 -1.04 -1.16
C LYS A 80 10.37 -1.14 -2.58
N ASP A 81 10.31 -2.34 -3.16
CA ASP A 81 9.71 -2.54 -4.49
C ASP A 81 8.22 -2.19 -4.50
N ILE A 82 7.51 -2.59 -3.44
CA ILE A 82 6.09 -2.24 -3.28
C ILE A 82 5.94 -0.74 -3.10
N GLU A 83 6.75 -0.11 -2.25
CA GLU A 83 6.73 1.34 -2.06
C GLU A 83 6.98 2.08 -3.37
N ASP A 84 8.02 1.72 -4.11
CA ASP A 84 8.36 2.35 -5.37
C ASP A 84 7.23 2.15 -6.39
N ALA A 85 6.71 0.94 -6.53
CA ALA A 85 5.63 0.64 -7.47
C ALA A 85 4.27 1.26 -7.10
N VAL A 86 4.01 1.47 -5.80
CA VAL A 86 2.76 2.06 -5.32
C VAL A 86 2.82 3.59 -5.34
N PHE A 87 3.94 4.17 -4.92
CA PHE A 87 4.09 5.60 -4.77
C PHE A 87 4.63 6.33 -6.00
N CYS A 88 5.21 5.61 -6.97
CA CYS A 88 5.54 6.17 -8.29
C CYS A 88 4.27 6.48 -9.12
N GLY A 89 3.12 5.93 -8.71
CA GLY A 89 1.82 6.20 -9.32
C GLY A 89 1.40 5.13 -10.35
N PRO A 90 0.18 5.27 -10.92
CA PRO A 90 -0.41 4.35 -11.89
C PRO A 90 0.35 4.25 -13.22
#